data_AF-Q4V654-F1
#
_entry.id   AF-Q4V654-F1
#
_cell.length_a   1.000
_cell.length_b   1.000
_cell.length_c   1.000
_cell.angle_alpha   90.00
_cell.angle_beta   90.00
_cell.angle_gamma   90.00
#
_symmetry.space_group_name_H-M   'P 1'
#
loop_
_entity.id
_entity.type
_entity.pdbx_description
1 polymer ?
#
loop_
_entity_poly.entity_id
_entity_poly.type
_entity_poly.pdbx_seq_one_letter_code
_entity_poly.pdbx_strand_id
1 'polypeptide(L)'
;MNSPVCPDKEGILRKNLICPVELQTQPYKTLPDIESVAEALRFVGSRSRHSQEPFFLAMGFHKPHINFRFPRQFLSRFNLSQFYNYTEDSLKPPDMPAVAWNPYTDVRARDDFKHSNISFPYGPISPLQAAQIRQSYYASVSYVDDLFGKLIGGLDLDETVVVALGDHGWSLGEHAEWAKYSNFEVALRVPLIIRSPQFPVAQTKYYHGITELLDVFPTLVDLAGLPKLDKCQSSQELTCGEGKSLYHQLMGLGRADEHVALSQYPRPGMLPTKHPNSDKPKLRNIKIMGYSLRTDIYRYTMWVRFHAQNFSRDWHDVYGEELYDHRLDSGEELNLVPLPQFDDVRQRLRRRLMEMVGS
;
A
#
# COMPACT_ATOMS: atom_id res chain seq x y z
N MET A 1 -5.16 15.58 11.10
CA MET A 1 -4.37 15.43 9.85
C MET A 1 -4.86 16.27 8.67
N ASN A 2 -6.09 16.79 8.65
CA ASN A 2 -6.58 17.71 7.59
C ASN A 2 -6.67 19.17 8.07
N SER A 3 -5.81 19.57 9.00
CA SER A 3 -5.72 20.97 9.44
C SER A 3 -4.98 21.78 8.36
N PRO A 4 -5.37 23.04 8.13
CA PRO A 4 -4.60 23.93 7.27
C PRO A 4 -3.24 24.19 7.92
N VAL A 5 -2.18 23.65 7.33
CA VAL A 5 -0.79 23.74 7.86
C VAL A 5 0.24 24.05 6.75
N CYS A 6 -0.22 24.11 5.50
CA CYS A 6 0.63 24.33 4.34
C CYS A 6 0.50 25.80 3.91
N PRO A 7 1.54 26.62 4.06
CA PRO A 7 1.47 28.01 3.63
C PRO A 7 1.33 28.08 2.10
N ASP A 8 0.38 28.88 1.61
CA ASP A 8 0.34 29.30 0.20
C ASP A 8 1.36 30.43 -0.07
N LYS A 9 1.33 31.00 -1.29
CA LYS A 9 2.28 32.05 -1.70
C LYS A 9 2.13 33.32 -0.85
N GLU A 10 0.95 33.53 -0.28
CA GLU A 10 0.58 34.64 0.57
C GLU A 10 0.80 34.33 2.07
N GLY A 11 1.30 33.13 2.40
CA GLY A 11 1.54 32.68 3.77
C GLY A 11 0.29 32.21 4.52
N ILE A 12 -0.87 32.12 3.86
CA ILE A 12 -2.11 31.63 4.44
C ILE A 12 -2.03 30.10 4.52
N LEU A 13 -2.37 29.54 5.67
CA LEU A 13 -2.37 28.09 5.85
C LEU A 13 -3.54 27.46 5.10
N ARG A 14 -3.24 26.48 4.24
CA ARG A 14 -4.17 25.73 3.39
C ARG A 14 -4.04 24.23 3.61
N LYS A 15 -5.00 23.48 3.05
CA LYS A 15 -4.99 22.01 3.01
C LYS A 15 -4.40 21.47 1.70
N ASN A 16 -3.35 22.13 1.20
CA ASN A 16 -2.67 21.77 -0.04
C ASN A 16 -2.10 20.34 0.02
N LEU A 17 -2.18 19.60 -1.08
CA LEU A 17 -1.57 18.30 -1.26
C LEU A 17 -0.04 18.41 -1.15
N ILE A 18 0.53 19.39 -1.86
CA ILE A 18 1.97 19.66 -1.92
C ILE A 18 2.32 20.66 -0.81
N CYS A 19 3.19 20.26 0.11
CA CYS A 19 3.39 21.00 1.36
C CYS A 19 4.85 20.98 1.86
N PRO A 20 5.84 21.40 1.06
CA PRO A 20 7.20 21.59 1.57
C PRO A 20 7.23 22.72 2.61
N VAL A 21 7.80 22.47 3.79
CA VAL A 21 7.78 23.41 4.92
C VAL A 21 9.16 23.68 5.51
N GLU A 22 9.36 24.87 6.05
CA GLU A 22 10.46 25.13 6.98
C GLU A 22 10.04 24.69 8.39
N LEU A 23 10.84 23.88 9.07
CA LEU A 23 10.46 23.36 10.39
C LEU A 23 10.17 24.49 11.40
N GLN A 24 10.92 25.60 11.33
CA GLN A 24 10.75 26.74 12.23
C GLN A 24 9.40 27.45 12.09
N THR A 25 8.70 27.29 10.96
CA THR A 25 7.38 27.89 10.72
C THR A 25 6.23 26.97 11.09
N GLN A 26 6.52 25.71 11.44
CA GLN A 26 5.50 24.75 11.84
C GLN A 26 5.15 24.89 13.33
N PRO A 27 3.89 24.58 13.73
CA PRO A 27 3.53 24.45 15.14
C PRO A 27 4.49 23.52 15.88
N TYR A 28 4.93 23.92 17.07
CA TYR A 28 5.94 23.22 17.88
C TYR A 28 7.30 22.99 17.20
N LYS A 29 7.53 23.61 16.04
CA LYS A 29 8.77 23.53 15.27
C LYS A 29 9.18 22.11 14.87
N THR A 30 8.20 21.24 14.65
CA THR A 30 8.41 19.81 14.40
C THR A 30 7.34 19.23 13.46
N LEU A 31 7.48 17.95 13.14
CA LEU A 31 6.54 17.16 12.35
C LEU A 31 6.23 15.84 13.07
N PRO A 32 5.05 15.23 12.85
CA PRO A 32 4.64 14.01 13.56
C PRO A 32 5.65 12.87 13.51
N ASP A 33 6.31 12.67 12.36
CA ASP A 33 7.29 11.59 12.20
C ASP A 33 8.60 11.87 12.97
N ILE A 34 8.99 13.15 13.12
CA ILE A 34 10.13 13.55 13.96
C ILE A 34 9.82 13.24 15.43
N GLU A 35 8.62 13.61 15.89
CA GLU A 35 8.16 13.35 17.25
C GLU A 35 8.08 11.84 17.53
N SER A 36 7.58 11.06 16.56
CA SER A 36 7.45 9.60 16.68
C SER A 36 8.81 8.91 16.80
N VAL A 37 9.81 9.31 16.00
CA VAL A 37 11.18 8.77 16.13
C VAL A 37 11.78 9.15 17.49
N ALA A 38 11.63 10.40 17.91
CA ALA A 38 12.18 10.86 19.19
C ALA A 38 11.60 10.06 20.37
N GLU A 39 10.29 9.81 20.35
CA GLU A 39 9.62 9.03 21.38
C GLU A 39 9.99 7.54 21.34
N ALA A 40 10.10 6.95 20.14
CA ALA A 40 10.57 5.58 19.97
C ALA A 40 11.98 5.39 20.55
N LEU A 41 12.91 6.30 20.26
CA LEU A 41 14.27 6.28 20.80
C LEU A 41 14.30 6.49 22.32
N ARG A 42 13.43 7.36 22.84
CA ARG A 42 13.27 7.54 24.30
C ARG A 42 12.78 6.26 24.97
N PHE A 43 11.80 5.58 24.37
CA PHE A 43 11.28 4.31 24.85
C PHE A 43 12.37 3.24 24.87
N VAL A 44 13.06 3.01 23.75
CA VAL A 44 14.15 2.02 23.65
C VAL A 44 15.26 2.32 24.66
N GLY A 45 15.71 3.58 24.74
CA GLY A 45 16.76 3.99 25.67
C GLY A 45 16.40 3.81 27.15
N SER A 46 15.11 3.85 27.50
CA SER A 46 14.63 3.58 28.87
C SER A 46 14.67 2.09 29.24
N ARG A 47 14.57 1.20 28.25
CA ARG A 47 14.56 -0.26 28.44
C ARG A 47 15.97 -0.85 28.42
N SER A 48 16.82 -0.42 27.47
CA SER A 48 18.18 -0.93 27.32
C SER A 48 19.08 -0.68 28.54
N ARG A 49 18.78 0.30 29.38
CA ARG A 49 19.59 0.65 30.56
C ARG A 49 19.20 -0.08 31.84
N HIS A 50 17.99 -0.62 31.93
CA HIS A 50 17.40 -0.96 33.24
C HIS A 50 16.51 -2.21 33.27
N SER A 51 16.22 -2.86 32.14
CA SER A 51 15.24 -3.95 32.09
C SER A 51 15.80 -5.19 31.40
N GLN A 52 15.57 -6.36 32.00
CA GLN A 52 15.81 -7.68 31.40
C GLN A 52 14.59 -8.16 30.57
N GLU A 53 13.50 -7.39 30.54
CA GLU A 53 12.29 -7.78 29.82
C GLU A 53 12.38 -7.41 28.33
N PRO A 54 11.98 -8.29 27.41
CA PRO A 54 11.91 -7.97 25.99
C PRO A 54 10.84 -6.89 25.73
N PHE A 55 10.97 -6.16 24.62
CA PHE A 55 9.98 -5.19 24.18
C PHE A 55 9.40 -5.55 22.81
N PHE A 56 8.18 -5.08 22.57
CA PHE A 56 7.59 -5.02 21.23
C PHE A 56 7.25 -3.55 20.93
N LEU A 57 7.88 -2.99 19.90
CA LEU A 57 7.68 -1.60 19.49
C LEU A 57 7.11 -1.55 18.08
N ALA A 58 5.86 -1.13 17.96
CA ALA A 58 5.25 -0.79 16.68
C ALA A 58 5.31 0.73 16.49
N MET A 59 6.07 1.17 15.48
CA MET A 59 6.15 2.56 15.08
C MET A 59 5.71 2.70 13.62
N GLY A 60 4.70 3.55 13.37
CA GLY A 60 4.21 3.84 12.02
C GLY A 60 4.59 5.24 11.58
N PHE A 61 5.30 5.37 10.46
CA PHE A 61 5.49 6.66 9.79
C PHE A 61 4.19 7.12 9.13
N HIS A 62 3.90 8.41 9.21
CA HIS A 62 2.78 9.03 8.50
C HIS A 62 3.13 9.37 7.05
N LYS A 63 4.36 9.79 6.76
CA LYS A 63 4.79 9.99 5.35
C LYS A 63 5.09 8.62 4.71
N PRO A 64 4.87 8.46 3.38
CA PRO A 64 4.51 9.48 2.40
C PRO A 64 2.99 9.72 2.22
N HIS A 65 2.11 9.29 3.15
CA HIS A 65 0.67 9.56 3.03
C HIS A 65 0.38 11.07 2.87
N ILE A 66 -0.66 11.43 2.12
CA ILE A 66 -1.03 12.84 1.88
C ILE A 66 -1.47 13.57 3.17
N ASN A 67 -1.27 14.88 3.31
CA ASN A 67 -0.52 15.77 2.41
C ASN A 67 0.98 15.48 2.48
N PHE A 68 1.69 15.76 1.39
CA PHE A 68 3.15 15.65 1.29
C PHE A 68 3.79 16.80 2.04
N ARG A 69 3.71 16.72 3.38
CA ARG A 69 4.30 17.67 4.33
C ARG A 69 5.62 17.15 4.87
N PHE A 70 6.70 17.78 4.44
CA PHE A 70 8.08 17.38 4.74
C PHE A 70 9.01 18.61 4.74
N PRO A 71 10.20 18.54 5.36
CA PRO A 71 11.14 19.66 5.36
C PRO A 71 11.57 20.04 3.95
N ARG A 72 11.47 21.34 3.59
CA ARG A 72 11.67 21.84 2.22
C ARG A 72 13.01 21.41 1.61
N GLN A 73 14.05 21.29 2.43
CA GLN A 73 15.38 20.83 2.02
C GLN A 73 15.39 19.47 1.29
N PHE A 74 14.41 18.59 1.48
CA PHE A 74 14.36 17.32 0.75
C PHE A 74 13.98 17.49 -0.73
N LEU A 75 13.36 18.63 -1.13
CA LEU A 75 13.11 18.92 -2.54
C LEU A 75 14.40 19.06 -3.35
N SER A 76 15.50 19.53 -2.74
CA SER A 76 16.74 19.77 -3.48
C SER A 76 17.40 18.47 -3.98
N ARG A 77 17.02 17.32 -3.42
CA ARG A 77 17.48 15.99 -3.85
C ARG A 77 16.87 15.56 -5.19
N PHE A 78 15.79 16.20 -5.63
CA PHE A 78 14.96 15.72 -6.74
C PHE A 78 14.62 16.85 -7.71
N ASN A 79 15.13 16.77 -8.95
CA ASN A 79 14.82 17.78 -9.96
C ASN A 79 13.44 17.50 -10.57
N LEU A 80 12.58 18.53 -10.64
CA LEU A 80 11.22 18.41 -11.18
C LEU A 80 11.20 17.83 -12.61
N SER A 81 12.22 18.14 -13.43
CA SER A 81 12.30 17.65 -14.81
C SER A 81 12.35 16.12 -14.92
N GLN A 82 12.83 15.44 -13.88
CA GLN A 82 12.94 13.96 -13.84
C GLN A 82 11.57 13.28 -13.76
N PHE A 83 10.50 14.00 -13.41
CA PHE A 83 9.18 13.41 -13.14
C PHE A 83 8.13 13.64 -14.23
N TYR A 84 8.48 14.34 -15.32
CA TYR A 84 7.56 14.51 -16.46
C TYR A 84 7.34 13.18 -17.21
N ASN A 85 8.41 12.42 -17.44
CA ASN A 85 8.37 11.13 -18.14
C ASN A 85 8.54 9.97 -17.15
N TYR A 86 7.73 9.99 -16.09
CA TYR A 86 7.85 9.02 -14.99
C TYR A 86 7.42 7.61 -15.38
N THR A 87 6.35 7.53 -16.19
CA THR A 87 5.75 6.26 -16.59
C THR A 87 5.06 6.41 -17.95
N GLU A 88 5.00 5.31 -18.71
CA GLU A 88 4.40 5.26 -20.05
C GLU A 88 2.89 4.99 -19.99
N ASP A 89 2.43 4.26 -18.97
CA ASP A 89 1.04 3.87 -18.66
C ASP A 89 0.17 5.04 -18.15
N SER A 90 0.29 6.22 -18.75
CA SER A 90 -0.31 7.47 -18.27
C SER A 90 -1.80 7.67 -18.61
N LEU A 91 -2.46 6.64 -19.14
CA LEU A 91 -3.87 6.66 -19.55
C LEU A 91 -4.62 5.49 -18.93
N LYS A 92 -5.95 5.65 -18.77
CA LYS A 92 -6.82 4.53 -18.39
C LYS A 92 -6.70 3.42 -19.46
N PRO A 93 -6.38 2.17 -19.09
CA PRO A 93 -6.36 1.07 -20.04
C PRO A 93 -7.73 0.90 -20.74
N PRO A 94 -7.75 0.60 -22.06
CA PRO A 94 -8.98 0.54 -22.84
C PRO A 94 -9.96 -0.52 -22.30
N ASP A 95 -9.45 -1.71 -21.99
CA ASP A 95 -10.25 -2.86 -21.54
C ASP A 95 -10.34 -3.00 -20.02
N MET A 96 -9.90 -2.00 -19.26
CA MET A 96 -10.13 -1.94 -17.81
C MET A 96 -11.62 -1.72 -17.52
N PRO A 97 -12.29 -2.60 -16.75
CA PRO A 97 -13.68 -2.42 -16.34
C PRO A 97 -13.88 -1.12 -15.55
N ALA A 98 -14.97 -0.39 -15.81
CA ALA A 98 -15.25 0.88 -15.12
C ALA A 98 -15.34 0.74 -13.58
N VAL A 99 -15.74 -0.44 -13.09
CA VAL A 99 -15.84 -0.74 -11.66
C VAL A 99 -14.47 -0.80 -10.98
N ALA A 100 -13.40 -1.14 -11.73
CA ALA A 100 -12.05 -1.18 -11.19
C ALA A 100 -11.48 0.22 -10.95
N TRP A 101 -11.98 1.24 -11.65
CA TRP A 101 -11.43 2.60 -11.59
C TRP A 101 -11.65 3.29 -10.23
N ASN A 102 -10.59 3.88 -9.68
CA ASN A 102 -10.69 4.76 -8.52
C ASN A 102 -10.60 6.26 -8.87
N PRO A 103 -11.59 7.11 -8.49
CA PRO A 103 -11.63 8.51 -8.91
C PRO A 103 -10.71 9.47 -8.16
N TYR A 104 -9.95 9.01 -7.16
CA TYR A 104 -8.94 9.78 -6.40
C TYR A 104 -9.47 11.10 -5.81
N THR A 105 -10.68 11.04 -5.26
CA THR A 105 -11.43 12.14 -4.66
C THR A 105 -10.66 12.87 -3.57
N ASP A 106 -9.84 12.17 -2.78
CA ASP A 106 -9.02 12.78 -1.72
C ASP A 106 -7.91 13.70 -2.26
N VAL A 107 -7.37 13.41 -3.46
CA VAL A 107 -6.40 14.27 -4.15
C VAL A 107 -7.12 15.51 -4.70
N ARG A 108 -8.26 15.29 -5.37
CA ARG A 108 -9.09 16.36 -5.96
C ARG A 108 -9.68 17.33 -4.92
N ALA A 109 -9.82 16.90 -3.67
CA ALA A 109 -10.37 17.71 -2.60
C ALA A 109 -9.37 18.71 -1.98
N ARG A 110 -8.08 18.65 -2.34
CA ARG A 110 -7.03 19.51 -1.81
C ARG A 110 -7.10 20.90 -2.42
N ASP A 111 -6.77 21.93 -1.65
CA ASP A 111 -7.01 23.33 -2.04
C ASP A 111 -6.26 23.72 -3.34
N ASP A 112 -5.06 23.16 -3.54
CA ASP A 112 -4.20 23.31 -4.73
C ASP A 112 -4.64 22.48 -5.96
N PHE A 113 -5.64 21.60 -5.80
CA PHE A 113 -6.19 20.75 -6.88
C PHE A 113 -7.68 20.99 -7.15
N LYS A 114 -8.43 21.47 -6.15
CA LYS A 114 -9.88 21.66 -6.21
C LYS A 114 -10.33 22.60 -7.35
N HIS A 115 -9.47 23.55 -7.71
CA HIS A 115 -9.73 24.55 -8.75
C HIS A 115 -8.96 24.29 -10.07
N SER A 116 -8.32 23.13 -10.22
CA SER A 116 -7.48 22.81 -11.39
C SER A 116 -8.24 22.26 -12.60
N ASN A 117 -9.57 22.37 -12.64
CA ASN A 117 -10.44 21.88 -13.73
C ASN A 117 -10.17 20.42 -14.17
N ILE A 118 -9.72 19.56 -13.25
CA ILE A 118 -9.46 18.15 -13.53
C ILE A 118 -10.80 17.44 -13.77
N SER A 119 -11.02 16.92 -14.98
CA SER A 119 -12.27 16.26 -15.34
C SER A 119 -12.54 15.06 -14.41
N PHE A 120 -13.80 14.84 -14.05
CA PHE A 120 -14.22 13.69 -13.23
C PHE A 120 -14.89 12.64 -14.12
N PRO A 121 -14.65 11.33 -13.92
CA PRO A 121 -13.79 10.73 -12.89
C PRO A 121 -12.34 10.47 -13.31
N TYR A 122 -12.03 10.63 -14.60
CA TYR A 122 -10.79 10.09 -15.19
C TYR A 122 -9.61 11.07 -15.21
N GLY A 123 -9.85 12.38 -15.14
CA GLY A 123 -8.79 13.39 -15.25
C GLY A 123 -8.51 13.75 -16.72
N PRO A 124 -7.24 13.86 -17.16
CA PRO A 124 -6.01 13.62 -16.41
C PRO A 124 -5.66 14.79 -15.48
N ILE A 125 -4.74 14.56 -14.53
CA ILE A 125 -4.01 15.62 -13.83
C ILE A 125 -3.01 16.24 -14.83
N SER A 126 -2.83 17.56 -14.81
CA SER A 126 -1.91 18.23 -15.75
C SER A 126 -0.46 17.71 -15.57
N PRO A 127 0.37 17.67 -16.64
CA PRO A 127 1.74 17.14 -16.56
C PRO A 127 2.60 17.81 -15.47
N LEU A 128 2.50 19.13 -15.32
CA LEU A 128 3.20 19.87 -14.28
C LEU A 128 2.78 19.42 -12.87
N GLN A 129 1.46 19.30 -12.62
CA GLN A 129 0.96 18.87 -11.31
C GLN A 129 1.31 17.41 -11.02
N ALA A 130 1.26 16.53 -12.03
CA ALA A 130 1.68 15.14 -11.91
C ALA A 130 3.17 15.05 -11.52
N ALA A 131 4.04 15.81 -12.20
CA ALA A 131 5.46 15.88 -11.87
C ALA A 131 5.70 16.42 -10.44
N GLN A 132 4.94 17.43 -10.00
CA GLN A 132 5.04 17.98 -8.65
C GLN A 132 4.56 16.99 -7.56
N ILE A 133 3.51 16.22 -7.81
CA ILE A 133 3.07 15.14 -6.93
C ILE A 133 4.20 14.13 -6.75
N ARG A 134 4.78 13.65 -7.85
CA ARG A 134 5.86 12.67 -7.83
C ARG A 134 7.08 13.19 -7.10
N GLN A 135 7.56 14.40 -7.43
CA GLN A 135 8.68 15.03 -6.71
C GLN A 135 8.42 15.11 -5.20
N SER A 136 7.19 15.48 -4.80
CA SER A 136 6.80 15.61 -3.40
C SER A 136 6.68 14.25 -2.69
N TYR A 137 6.22 13.21 -3.40
CA TYR A 137 6.18 11.84 -2.91
C TYR A 137 7.61 11.33 -2.63
N TYR A 138 8.52 11.44 -3.60
CA TYR A 138 9.92 11.02 -3.46
C TYR A 138 10.67 11.80 -2.39
N ALA A 139 10.44 13.11 -2.28
CA ALA A 139 10.99 13.92 -1.19
C ALA A 139 10.44 13.49 0.19
N SER A 140 9.16 13.13 0.27
CA SER A 140 8.55 12.58 1.50
C SER A 140 9.14 11.23 1.88
N VAL A 141 9.39 10.35 0.91
CA VAL A 141 10.06 9.05 1.12
C VAL A 141 11.48 9.25 1.64
N SER A 142 12.26 10.13 1.02
CA SER A 142 13.62 10.45 1.49
C SER A 142 13.65 11.05 2.89
N TYR A 143 12.64 11.84 3.24
CA TYR A 143 12.48 12.35 4.60
C TYR A 143 12.21 11.23 5.61
N VAL A 144 11.38 10.25 5.26
CA VAL A 144 11.15 9.07 6.10
C VAL A 144 12.41 8.22 6.19
N ASP A 145 13.16 8.06 5.10
CA ASP A 145 14.42 7.31 5.08
C ASP A 145 15.46 7.90 6.05
N ASP A 146 15.67 9.22 6.03
CA ASP A 146 16.55 9.91 6.99
C ASP A 146 16.09 9.69 8.46
N LEU A 147 14.79 9.62 8.70
CA LEU A 147 14.21 9.38 10.03
C LEU A 147 14.31 7.91 10.45
N PHE A 148 14.10 6.99 9.52
CA PHE A 148 14.29 5.56 9.70
C PHE A 148 15.76 5.26 10.05
N GLY A 149 16.72 5.87 9.34
CA GLY A 149 18.14 5.76 9.66
C GLY A 149 18.48 6.19 11.10
N LYS A 150 17.83 7.26 11.61
CA LYS A 150 17.99 7.68 13.02
C LYS A 150 17.41 6.67 14.00
N LEU A 151 16.24 6.09 13.70
CA LEU A 151 15.64 5.06 14.52
C LEU A 151 16.56 3.83 14.59
N ILE A 152 16.95 3.30 13.42
CA ILE A 152 17.81 2.12 13.32
C ILE A 152 19.16 2.35 13.99
N GLY A 153 19.76 3.54 13.83
CA GLY A 153 21.02 3.90 14.49
C GLY A 153 20.95 3.96 16.02
N GLY A 154 19.74 3.98 16.61
CA GLY A 154 19.53 3.94 18.05
C GLY A 154 19.12 2.56 18.60
N LEU A 155 19.00 1.54 17.76
CA LEU A 155 18.69 0.17 18.17
C LEU A 155 19.97 -0.65 18.32
N ASP A 156 20.02 -1.51 19.33
CA ASP A 156 20.97 -2.63 19.34
C ASP A 156 20.44 -3.70 18.40
N LEU A 157 21.00 -3.73 17.19
CA LEU A 157 20.60 -4.70 16.20
C LEU A 157 20.97 -6.10 16.67
N ASP A 158 22.05 -6.36 17.40
CA ASP A 158 22.42 -7.75 17.74
C ASP A 158 21.43 -8.46 18.67
N GLU A 159 20.49 -7.73 19.27
CA GLU A 159 19.41 -8.28 20.10
C GLU A 159 18.00 -8.03 19.53
N THR A 160 17.86 -7.20 18.50
CA THR A 160 16.54 -6.72 18.03
C THR A 160 16.13 -7.29 16.67
N VAL A 161 14.97 -7.95 16.60
CA VAL A 161 14.29 -8.24 15.32
C VAL A 161 13.66 -6.95 14.79
N VAL A 162 13.94 -6.62 13.53
CA VAL A 162 13.38 -5.45 12.83
C VAL A 162 12.58 -5.92 11.63
N VAL A 163 11.31 -5.52 11.57
CA VAL A 163 10.44 -5.70 10.41
C VAL A 163 10.02 -4.34 9.90
N ALA A 164 10.37 -4.01 8.66
CA ALA A 164 9.95 -2.78 7.98
C ALA A 164 9.00 -3.15 6.84
N LEU A 165 7.81 -2.55 6.83
CA LEU A 165 6.78 -2.82 5.83
C LEU A 165 5.94 -1.58 5.50
N GLY A 166 5.28 -1.60 4.34
CA GLY A 166 4.20 -0.66 3.99
C GLY A 166 2.82 -1.28 4.23
N ASP A 167 1.81 -0.45 4.51
CA ASP A 167 0.42 -0.90 4.66
C ASP A 167 -0.26 -1.15 3.30
N HIS A 168 0.02 -0.31 2.31
CA HIS A 168 -0.38 -0.45 0.92
C HIS A 168 0.53 0.40 0.00
N GLY A 169 0.39 0.23 -1.31
CA GLY A 169 1.06 1.05 -2.33
C GLY A 169 0.41 2.42 -2.56
N TRP A 170 0.81 3.12 -3.63
CA TRP A 170 0.24 4.41 -4.04
C TRP A 170 0.57 4.70 -5.51
N SER A 171 -0.43 4.67 -6.40
CA SER A 171 -0.30 5.04 -7.81
C SER A 171 0.11 6.50 -7.98
N LEU A 172 1.17 6.72 -8.73
CA LEU A 172 1.81 7.99 -9.09
C LEU A 172 1.50 8.40 -10.54
N GLY A 173 0.34 7.99 -11.06
CA GLY A 173 -0.14 8.30 -12.41
C GLY A 173 -0.19 7.09 -13.34
N GLU A 174 0.26 5.92 -12.88
CA GLU A 174 0.03 4.64 -13.55
C GLU A 174 -1.47 4.43 -13.78
N HIS A 175 -1.82 4.00 -14.99
CA HIS A 175 -3.19 3.90 -15.49
C HIS A 175 -3.99 5.21 -15.46
N ALA A 176 -3.34 6.37 -15.35
CA ALA A 176 -3.94 7.65 -14.95
C ALA A 176 -4.64 7.64 -13.57
N GLU A 177 -4.40 6.60 -12.75
CA GLU A 177 -4.85 6.52 -11.37
C GLU A 177 -3.90 7.25 -10.42
N TRP A 178 -4.47 7.68 -9.29
CA TRP A 178 -3.73 8.27 -8.19
C TRP A 178 -4.24 7.68 -6.88
N ALA A 179 -3.41 7.65 -5.84
CA ALA A 179 -3.73 7.00 -4.56
C ALA A 179 -3.74 5.47 -4.63
N LYS A 180 -4.61 4.77 -3.89
CA LYS A 180 -4.40 3.33 -3.59
C LYS A 180 -5.67 2.48 -3.59
N TYR A 181 -6.77 3.04 -4.05
CA TYR A 181 -8.08 2.45 -3.85
C TYR A 181 -8.37 1.42 -4.95
N SER A 182 -7.41 0.56 -5.26
CA SER A 182 -7.31 -0.23 -6.48
C SER A 182 -6.73 -1.61 -6.19
N ASN A 183 -6.94 -2.55 -7.11
CA ASN A 183 -6.37 -3.90 -7.06
C ASN A 183 -5.15 -4.07 -7.98
N PHE A 184 -4.65 -3.00 -8.60
CA PHE A 184 -3.40 -3.02 -9.35
C PHE A 184 -2.19 -3.23 -8.44
N GLU A 185 -1.12 -3.80 -9.00
CA GLU A 185 0.16 -4.06 -8.35
C GLU A 185 0.71 -2.82 -7.65
N VAL A 186 0.66 -1.64 -8.27
CA VAL A 186 1.15 -0.38 -7.71
C VAL A 186 0.43 0.07 -6.43
N ALA A 187 -0.81 -0.37 -6.23
CA ALA A 187 -1.60 -0.07 -5.03
C ALA A 187 -1.45 -1.13 -3.93
N LEU A 188 -0.96 -2.33 -4.27
CA LEU A 188 -0.93 -3.49 -3.36
C LEU A 188 0.48 -3.91 -2.97
N ARG A 189 1.46 -3.75 -3.87
CA ARG A 189 2.85 -4.15 -3.64
C ARG A 189 3.50 -3.21 -2.64
N VAL A 190 3.97 -3.78 -1.54
CA VAL A 190 4.60 -3.06 -0.44
C VAL A 190 6.00 -3.60 -0.19
N PRO A 191 6.92 -2.78 0.36
CA PRO A 191 8.17 -3.31 0.88
C PRO A 191 7.88 -4.23 2.07
N LEU A 192 8.65 -5.30 2.20
CA LEU A 192 8.74 -6.13 3.40
C LEU A 192 10.20 -6.52 3.59
N ILE A 193 10.84 -5.96 4.61
CA ILE A 193 12.24 -6.22 4.96
C ILE A 193 12.26 -6.76 6.38
N ILE A 194 12.91 -7.91 6.56
CA ILE A 194 13.06 -8.55 7.86
C ILE A 194 14.53 -8.72 8.16
N ARG A 195 14.95 -8.23 9.32
CA ARG A 195 16.29 -8.41 9.86
C ARG A 195 16.16 -9.04 11.24
N SER A 196 16.86 -10.15 11.47
CA SER A 196 16.79 -10.90 12.73
C SER A 196 18.19 -11.28 13.20
N PRO A 197 18.50 -11.17 14.50
CA PRO A 197 19.76 -11.67 15.06
C PRO A 197 19.96 -13.17 14.86
N GLN A 198 18.87 -13.94 14.73
CA GLN A 198 18.93 -15.40 14.52
C GLN A 198 19.46 -15.76 13.12
N PHE A 199 19.37 -14.83 12.17
CA PHE A 199 19.80 -15.01 10.79
C PHE A 199 20.79 -13.92 10.42
N PRO A 200 21.99 -13.91 11.05
CA PRO A 200 23.02 -12.93 10.72
C PRO A 200 23.45 -13.17 9.27
N VAL A 201 23.28 -12.13 8.44
CA VAL A 201 23.60 -12.22 7.02
C VAL A 201 24.85 -11.42 6.72
N ALA A 202 25.87 -12.08 6.16
CA ALA A 202 27.03 -11.40 5.59
C ALA A 202 26.69 -10.66 4.29
N GLN A 203 25.59 -11.02 3.62
CA GLN A 203 25.09 -10.42 2.39
C GLN A 203 23.56 -10.41 2.37
N THR A 204 22.96 -9.36 1.82
CA THR A 204 21.50 -9.24 1.64
C THR A 204 20.94 -10.42 0.86
N LYS A 205 19.90 -11.07 1.41
CA LYS A 205 19.15 -12.12 0.71
C LYS A 205 17.86 -11.55 0.13
N TYR A 206 17.55 -11.93 -1.10
CA TYR A 206 16.31 -11.56 -1.77
C TYR A 206 15.41 -12.79 -1.90
N TYR A 207 14.16 -12.65 -1.47
CA TYR A 207 13.11 -13.63 -1.71
C TYR A 207 12.20 -13.09 -2.82
N HIS A 208 12.07 -13.85 -3.90
CA HIS A 208 11.28 -13.45 -5.08
C HIS A 208 9.89 -14.11 -5.14
N GLY A 209 9.58 -14.98 -4.17
CA GLY A 209 8.25 -15.59 -4.08
C GLY A 209 7.19 -14.60 -3.57
N ILE A 210 5.92 -14.96 -3.77
CA ILE A 210 4.79 -14.18 -3.28
C ILE A 210 4.63 -14.38 -1.78
N THR A 211 4.29 -13.30 -1.07
CA THR A 211 3.97 -13.27 0.37
C THR A 211 2.82 -12.31 0.61
N GLU A 212 2.14 -12.44 1.73
CA GLU A 212 1.06 -11.55 2.14
C GLU A 212 1.42 -10.80 3.44
N LEU A 213 0.81 -9.63 3.67
CA LEU A 213 0.96 -8.96 4.97
C LEU A 213 0.38 -9.79 6.13
N LEU A 214 -0.54 -10.72 5.84
CA LEU A 214 -1.06 -11.71 6.80
C LEU A 214 0.04 -12.65 7.33
N ASP A 215 1.12 -12.85 6.57
CA ASP A 215 2.25 -13.70 6.95
C ASP A 215 3.10 -13.08 8.07
N VAL A 216 3.00 -11.76 8.28
CA VAL A 216 3.85 -11.04 9.24
C VAL A 216 3.57 -11.46 10.68
N PHE A 217 2.29 -11.64 11.06
CA PHE A 217 1.94 -12.03 12.42
C PHE A 217 2.53 -13.41 12.82
N PRO A 218 2.27 -14.52 12.10
CA PRO A 218 2.88 -15.80 12.44
C PRO A 218 4.41 -15.78 12.31
N THR A 219 4.97 -14.98 11.40
CA THR A 219 6.43 -14.80 11.29
C THR A 219 7.03 -14.17 12.54
N LEU A 220 6.38 -13.13 13.09
CA LEU A 220 6.82 -12.49 14.34
C LEU A 220 6.69 -13.41 15.56
N VAL A 221 5.65 -14.24 15.61
CA VAL A 221 5.48 -15.26 16.66
C VAL A 221 6.67 -16.23 16.65
N ASP A 222 7.03 -16.77 15.48
CA ASP A 222 8.15 -17.69 15.35
C ASP A 222 9.50 -17.01 15.64
N LEU A 223 9.71 -15.78 15.13
CA LEU A 223 10.93 -15.01 15.41
C LEU A 223 11.09 -14.65 16.88
N ALA A 224 9.99 -14.47 17.61
CA ALA A 224 10.00 -14.22 19.05
C ALA A 224 10.17 -15.51 19.89
N GLY A 225 10.20 -16.69 19.27
CA GLY A 225 10.28 -17.97 19.98
C GLY A 225 9.04 -18.28 20.82
N LEU A 226 7.89 -17.70 20.46
CA LEU A 226 6.62 -17.91 21.16
C LEU A 226 5.97 -19.24 20.72
N PRO A 227 4.97 -19.74 21.47
CA PRO A 227 4.20 -20.91 21.04
C PRO A 227 3.62 -20.70 19.65
N LYS A 228 3.71 -21.74 18.82
CA LYS A 228 3.26 -21.72 17.42
C LYS A 228 1.81 -21.23 17.32
N LEU A 229 1.57 -20.31 16.38
CA LEU A 229 0.24 -19.81 16.08
C LEU A 229 -0.57 -20.86 15.29
N ASP A 230 -1.75 -21.21 15.78
CA ASP A 230 -2.66 -22.12 15.09
C ASP A 230 -3.41 -21.42 13.95
N LYS A 231 -3.88 -22.20 12.98
CA LYS A 231 -4.76 -21.70 11.92
C LYS A 231 -6.17 -21.50 12.45
N CYS A 232 -6.79 -20.38 12.08
CA CYS A 232 -8.17 -20.10 12.47
C CYS A 232 -9.12 -21.16 11.92
N GLN A 233 -9.94 -21.76 12.79
CA GLN A 233 -11.04 -22.64 12.37
C GLN A 233 -12.36 -21.86 12.24
N SER A 234 -12.47 -20.74 12.95
CA SER A 234 -13.63 -19.85 12.91
C SER A 234 -13.22 -18.39 13.09
N SER A 235 -14.09 -17.47 12.67
CA SER A 235 -13.87 -16.02 12.78
C SER A 235 -13.96 -15.47 14.22
N GLN A 236 -14.23 -16.32 15.20
CA GLN A 236 -14.38 -15.92 16.62
C GLN A 236 -13.15 -16.27 17.46
N GLU A 237 -12.19 -17.00 16.91
CA GLU A 237 -10.94 -17.34 17.60
C GLU A 237 -10.02 -16.12 17.71
N LEU A 238 -9.51 -15.87 18.92
CA LEU A 238 -8.71 -14.68 19.23
C LEU A 238 -7.20 -14.91 19.09
N THR A 239 -6.74 -16.15 19.03
CA THR A 239 -5.32 -16.53 19.11
C THR A 239 -4.91 -17.44 17.95
N CYS A 240 -5.35 -17.11 16.74
CA CYS A 240 -5.05 -17.83 15.52
C CYS A 240 -4.63 -16.85 14.41
N GLY A 241 -4.12 -17.37 13.29
CA GLY A 241 -3.81 -16.57 12.10
C GLY A 241 -4.09 -17.33 10.80
N GLU A 242 -4.38 -16.58 9.73
CA GLU A 242 -4.61 -17.14 8.39
C GLU A 242 -3.35 -17.15 7.52
N GLY A 243 -2.37 -16.30 7.84
CA GLY A 243 -1.09 -16.23 7.14
C GLY A 243 -0.18 -17.43 7.41
N LYS A 244 0.90 -17.50 6.64
CA LYS A 244 1.95 -18.52 6.74
C LYS A 244 3.25 -17.87 7.20
N SER A 245 3.84 -18.40 8.26
CA SER A 245 5.14 -17.90 8.72
C SER A 245 6.22 -18.01 7.63
N LEU A 246 6.98 -16.92 7.46
CA LEU A 246 8.14 -16.83 6.57
C LEU A 246 9.44 -17.32 7.26
N TYR A 247 9.37 -17.83 8.49
CA TYR A 247 10.53 -18.24 9.27
C TYR A 247 11.40 -19.27 8.53
N HIS A 248 10.80 -20.24 7.85
CA HIS A 248 11.53 -21.23 7.05
C HIS A 248 12.23 -20.61 5.83
N GLN A 249 11.60 -19.63 5.18
CA GLN A 249 12.18 -18.87 4.08
C GLN A 249 13.38 -18.07 4.57
N LEU A 250 13.30 -17.46 5.76
CA LEU A 250 14.43 -16.76 6.39
C LEU A 250 15.61 -17.71 6.69
N MET A 251 15.34 -18.95 7.10
CA MET A 251 16.36 -20.00 7.27
C MET A 251 16.98 -20.49 5.95
N GLY A 252 16.39 -20.18 4.79
CA GLY A 252 16.77 -20.80 3.51
C GLY A 252 16.32 -22.25 3.38
N LEU A 253 15.40 -22.70 4.24
CA LEU A 253 14.83 -24.06 4.24
C LEU A 253 13.39 -24.09 3.72
N GLY A 254 12.83 -22.93 3.37
CA GLY A 254 11.49 -22.82 2.80
C GLY A 254 11.43 -23.48 1.43
N ARG A 255 10.38 -24.29 1.21
CA ARG A 255 10.05 -24.78 -0.13
C ARG A 255 9.44 -23.65 -0.94
N ALA A 256 9.72 -23.63 -2.24
CA ALA A 256 9.01 -22.80 -3.20
C ALA A 256 7.61 -23.41 -3.45
N ASP A 257 6.80 -23.51 -2.41
CA ASP A 257 5.38 -23.82 -2.60
C ASP A 257 4.76 -22.64 -3.36
N GLU A 258 3.81 -22.94 -4.25
CA GLU A 258 3.11 -21.94 -5.05
C GLU A 258 2.25 -21.06 -4.12
N HIS A 259 2.88 -20.03 -3.56
CA HIS A 259 2.24 -19.03 -2.73
C HIS A 259 1.53 -18.03 -3.65
N VAL A 260 0.35 -17.59 -3.25
CA VAL A 260 -0.41 -16.54 -3.93
C VAL A 260 -0.76 -15.46 -2.93
N ALA A 261 -0.93 -14.23 -3.39
CA ALA A 261 -1.42 -13.14 -2.57
C ALA A 261 -2.86 -12.81 -2.97
N LEU A 262 -3.74 -12.74 -1.97
CA LEU A 262 -5.09 -12.25 -2.14
C LEU A 262 -5.15 -10.77 -1.82
N SER A 263 -5.99 -10.06 -2.57
CA SER A 263 -6.29 -8.65 -2.32
C SER A 263 -7.74 -8.39 -2.66
N GLN A 264 -8.34 -7.37 -2.05
CA GLN A 264 -9.72 -7.03 -2.35
C GLN A 264 -10.02 -5.56 -2.15
N TYR A 265 -10.95 -5.03 -2.94
CA TYR A 265 -11.40 -3.65 -2.81
C TYR A 265 -12.91 -3.49 -3.05
N PRO A 266 -13.64 -2.77 -2.18
CA PRO A 266 -15.08 -2.57 -2.34
C PRO A 266 -15.43 -1.40 -3.27
N ARG A 267 -16.58 -1.51 -3.95
CA ARG A 267 -17.19 -0.42 -4.73
C ARG A 267 -18.66 -0.24 -4.39
N PRO A 268 -19.17 1.00 -4.42
CA PRO A 268 -20.58 1.26 -4.16
C PRO A 268 -21.49 1.07 -5.39
N GLY A 269 -20.90 0.88 -6.57
CA GLY A 269 -21.59 0.70 -7.84
C GLY A 269 -20.59 0.53 -8.99
N MET A 270 -21.11 0.29 -10.20
CA MET A 270 -20.29 0.05 -11.40
C MET A 270 -19.51 1.26 -11.90
N LEU A 271 -20.12 2.45 -11.79
CA LEU A 271 -19.52 3.68 -12.29
C LEU A 271 -18.88 4.48 -11.13
N PRO A 272 -17.71 5.10 -11.35
CA PRO A 272 -17.07 5.93 -10.34
C PRO A 272 -17.96 7.12 -9.92
N THR A 273 -18.09 7.30 -8.61
CA THR A 273 -18.95 8.32 -7.98
C THR A 273 -18.26 9.01 -6.80
N LYS A 274 -18.62 10.29 -6.57
CA LYS A 274 -18.22 11.04 -5.36
C LYS A 274 -19.13 10.72 -4.17
N HIS A 275 -20.42 10.55 -4.43
CA HIS A 275 -21.46 10.24 -3.45
C HIS A 275 -22.41 9.18 -4.03
N PRO A 276 -22.41 7.94 -3.51
CA PRO A 276 -21.47 7.38 -2.53
C PRO A 276 -20.00 7.45 -3.00
N ASN A 277 -19.04 7.49 -2.08
CA ASN A 277 -17.62 7.61 -2.42
C ASN A 277 -17.10 6.26 -2.97
N SER A 278 -16.60 6.22 -4.21
CA SER A 278 -16.03 5.00 -4.82
C SER A 278 -14.62 4.64 -4.35
N ASP A 279 -13.85 5.64 -3.91
CA ASP A 279 -12.54 5.42 -3.30
C ASP A 279 -12.68 4.85 -1.88
N LYS A 280 -13.68 5.30 -1.11
CA LYS A 280 -13.87 4.91 0.30
C LYS A 280 -15.36 4.69 0.61
N PRO A 281 -16.00 3.65 0.06
CA PRO A 281 -17.41 3.41 0.33
C PRO A 281 -17.62 3.03 1.80
N LYS A 282 -18.63 3.64 2.43
CA LYS A 282 -19.11 3.18 3.74
C LYS A 282 -19.72 1.79 3.59
N LEU A 283 -19.60 0.92 4.60
CA LEU A 283 -20.12 -0.46 4.58
C LEU A 283 -21.53 -0.57 3.99
N ARG A 284 -22.48 0.24 4.49
CA ARG A 284 -23.88 0.28 4.01
C ARG A 284 -24.07 0.61 2.51
N ASN A 285 -23.06 1.20 1.88
CA ASN A 285 -23.07 1.59 0.48
C ASN A 285 -22.30 0.59 -0.41
N ILE A 286 -21.57 -0.39 0.15
CA ILE A 286 -20.83 -1.38 -0.64
C ILE A 286 -21.84 -2.30 -1.32
N LYS A 287 -21.73 -2.42 -2.65
CA LYS A 287 -22.61 -3.28 -3.47
C LYS A 287 -21.83 -4.27 -4.33
N ILE A 288 -20.53 -4.03 -4.48
CA ILE A 288 -19.62 -4.82 -5.31
C ILE A 288 -18.32 -4.98 -4.53
N MET A 289 -17.71 -6.16 -4.60
CA MET A 289 -16.37 -6.43 -4.09
C MET A 289 -15.51 -6.98 -5.24
N GLY A 290 -14.35 -6.37 -5.47
CA GLY A 290 -13.33 -6.90 -6.37
C GLY A 290 -12.38 -7.78 -5.59
N TYR A 291 -12.38 -9.09 -5.85
CA TYR A 291 -11.41 -10.03 -5.28
C TYR A 291 -10.31 -10.29 -6.31
N SER A 292 -9.06 -10.23 -5.89
CA SER A 292 -7.87 -10.35 -6.74
C SER A 292 -6.94 -11.44 -6.20
N LEU A 293 -6.42 -12.27 -7.11
CA LEU A 293 -5.43 -13.30 -6.83
C LEU A 293 -4.18 -13.02 -7.66
N ARG A 294 -3.04 -12.87 -6.98
CA ARG A 294 -1.71 -12.69 -7.56
C ARG A 294 -0.88 -13.96 -7.37
N THR A 295 -0.66 -14.67 -8.46
CA THR A 295 0.41 -15.71 -8.59
C THR A 295 1.71 -15.05 -9.00
N ASP A 296 2.85 -15.74 -9.05
CA ASP A 296 4.11 -15.22 -9.60
C ASP A 296 4.00 -14.71 -11.05
N ILE A 297 3.13 -15.32 -11.86
CA ILE A 297 2.94 -15.01 -13.29
C ILE A 297 1.77 -14.07 -13.56
N TYR A 298 0.60 -14.37 -13.00
CA TYR A 298 -0.66 -13.70 -13.32
C TYR A 298 -1.26 -12.96 -12.13
N ARG A 299 -1.91 -11.83 -12.41
CA ARG A 299 -2.98 -11.26 -11.58
C ARG A 299 -4.33 -11.52 -12.23
N TYR A 300 -5.27 -12.06 -11.47
CA TYR A 300 -6.66 -12.21 -11.88
C TYR A 300 -7.59 -11.54 -10.86
N THR A 301 -8.46 -10.64 -11.31
CA THR A 301 -9.43 -9.93 -10.48
C THR A 301 -10.84 -10.14 -11.01
N MET A 302 -11.78 -10.41 -10.10
CA MET A 302 -13.20 -10.52 -10.42
C MET A 302 -14.04 -9.63 -9.50
N TRP A 303 -14.84 -8.77 -10.11
CA TRP A 303 -15.73 -7.83 -9.43
C TRP A 303 -17.13 -8.42 -9.36
N VAL A 304 -17.59 -8.76 -8.16
CA VAL A 304 -18.87 -9.47 -7.96
C VAL A 304 -19.79 -8.72 -7.02
N ARG A 305 -21.09 -9.01 -7.10
CA ARG A 305 -22.08 -8.55 -6.13
C ARG A 305 -21.65 -8.88 -4.71
N PHE A 306 -21.81 -7.90 -3.82
CA PHE A 306 -21.57 -8.06 -2.39
C PHE A 306 -22.75 -7.54 -1.58
N HIS A 307 -23.18 -8.33 -0.60
CA HIS A 307 -24.26 -8.03 0.33
C HIS A 307 -23.69 -7.64 1.69
N ALA A 308 -23.58 -6.33 1.93
CA ALA A 308 -22.96 -5.79 3.14
C ALA A 308 -23.69 -6.14 4.45
N GLN A 309 -24.96 -6.58 4.40
CA GLN A 309 -25.75 -6.92 5.57
C GLN A 309 -25.34 -8.25 6.21
N ASN A 310 -24.93 -9.21 5.39
CA ASN A 310 -24.57 -10.57 5.82
C ASN A 310 -23.16 -10.99 5.37
N PHE A 311 -22.40 -10.06 4.80
CA PHE A 311 -21.04 -10.27 4.28
C PHE A 311 -20.94 -11.38 3.24
N SER A 312 -22.02 -11.64 2.49
CA SER A 312 -22.04 -12.62 1.40
C SER A 312 -21.69 -11.98 0.05
N ARG A 313 -21.19 -12.81 -0.87
CA ARG A 313 -20.93 -12.45 -2.27
C ARG A 313 -21.76 -13.36 -3.19
N ASP A 314 -22.04 -12.89 -4.40
CA ASP A 314 -22.64 -13.73 -5.43
C ASP A 314 -21.71 -13.82 -6.64
N TRP A 315 -21.06 -14.99 -6.78
CA TRP A 315 -20.10 -15.28 -7.84
C TRP A 315 -20.72 -15.36 -9.25
N HIS A 316 -22.05 -15.33 -9.37
CA HIS A 316 -22.76 -15.34 -10.64
C HIS A 316 -23.13 -13.92 -11.13
N ASP A 317 -23.19 -12.93 -10.23
CA ASP A 317 -23.47 -11.52 -10.55
C ASP A 317 -22.14 -10.74 -10.70
N VAL A 318 -21.52 -10.85 -11.88
CA VAL A 318 -20.20 -10.32 -12.22
C VAL A 318 -20.29 -8.96 -12.94
N TYR A 319 -19.52 -7.98 -12.45
CA TYR A 319 -19.47 -6.59 -12.92
C TYR A 319 -18.23 -6.26 -13.77
N GLY A 320 -17.21 -7.11 -13.74
CA GLY A 320 -15.97 -6.92 -14.46
C GLY A 320 -14.96 -8.00 -14.09
N GLU A 321 -14.08 -8.32 -15.04
CA GLU A 321 -12.96 -9.24 -14.85
C GLU A 321 -11.69 -8.62 -15.43
N GLU A 322 -10.56 -8.90 -14.80
CA GLU A 322 -9.24 -8.43 -15.20
C GLU A 322 -8.25 -9.59 -15.13
N LEU A 323 -7.40 -9.72 -16.15
CA LEU A 323 -6.34 -10.73 -16.22
C LEU A 323 -5.08 -10.09 -16.81
N TYR A 324 -3.98 -10.10 -16.05
CA TYR A 324 -2.70 -9.52 -16.45
C TYR A 324 -1.58 -10.54 -16.34
N ASP A 325 -0.67 -10.59 -17.32
CA ASP A 325 0.51 -11.46 -17.35
C ASP A 325 1.78 -10.66 -17.03
N HIS A 326 2.29 -10.76 -15.81
CA HIS A 326 3.43 -9.97 -15.33
C HIS A 326 4.78 -10.34 -15.96
N ARG A 327 4.84 -11.39 -16.80
CA ARG A 327 6.06 -11.70 -17.56
C ARG A 327 6.19 -10.82 -18.81
N LEU A 328 5.06 -10.38 -19.35
CA LEU A 328 4.96 -9.61 -20.59
C LEU A 328 4.56 -8.16 -20.33
N ASP A 329 3.73 -7.95 -19.32
CA ASP A 329 3.14 -6.68 -18.95
C ASP A 329 3.11 -6.55 -17.42
N SER A 330 4.24 -6.13 -16.86
CA SER A 330 4.33 -5.86 -15.42
C SER A 330 3.57 -4.60 -14.99
N GLY A 331 3.22 -3.73 -15.95
CA GLY A 331 2.45 -2.51 -15.74
C GLY A 331 0.97 -2.77 -15.53
N GLU A 332 0.44 -3.89 -16.05
CA GLU A 332 -0.98 -4.26 -16.03
C GLU A 332 -1.84 -3.38 -16.98
N GLU A 333 -1.26 -2.98 -18.11
CA GLU A 333 -1.90 -2.16 -19.15
C GLU A 333 -2.84 -2.97 -20.06
N LEU A 334 -2.53 -4.24 -20.32
CA LEU A 334 -3.27 -5.08 -21.25
C LEU A 334 -4.13 -6.10 -20.49
N ASN A 335 -5.42 -5.81 -20.35
CA ASN A 335 -6.37 -6.79 -19.83
C ASN A 335 -6.57 -7.92 -20.85
N LEU A 336 -6.16 -9.13 -20.51
CA LEU A 336 -6.18 -10.32 -21.37
C LEU A 336 -7.55 -11.03 -21.39
N VAL A 337 -8.51 -10.61 -20.58
CA VAL A 337 -9.86 -11.21 -20.52
C VAL A 337 -10.58 -11.29 -21.87
N PRO A 338 -10.50 -10.29 -22.76
CA PRO A 338 -11.15 -10.36 -24.08
C PRO A 338 -10.48 -11.31 -25.08
N LEU A 339 -9.30 -11.85 -24.76
CA LEU A 339 -8.48 -12.63 -25.67
C LEU A 339 -8.70 -14.15 -25.48
N PRO A 340 -9.33 -14.86 -26.45
CA PRO A 340 -9.74 -16.26 -26.28
C PRO A 340 -8.60 -17.23 -25.94
N GLN A 341 -7.37 -16.94 -26.39
CA GLN A 341 -6.21 -17.80 -26.10
C GLN A 341 -5.84 -17.86 -24.60
N PHE A 342 -6.39 -16.97 -23.77
CA PHE A 342 -6.18 -16.97 -22.32
C PHE A 342 -7.38 -17.55 -21.54
N ASP A 343 -8.40 -18.08 -22.23
CA ASP A 343 -9.62 -18.59 -21.58
C ASP A 343 -9.34 -19.70 -20.56
N ASP A 344 -8.48 -20.67 -20.91
CA ASP A 344 -8.12 -21.77 -20.01
C ASP A 344 -7.43 -21.27 -18.74
N VAL A 345 -6.53 -20.29 -18.88
CA VAL A 345 -5.83 -19.65 -17.76
C VAL A 345 -6.82 -18.90 -16.89
N ARG A 346 -7.69 -18.08 -17.50
CA ARG A 346 -8.74 -17.32 -16.83
C ARG A 346 -9.65 -18.24 -16.01
N GLN A 347 -10.15 -19.32 -16.61
CA GLN A 347 -11.06 -20.25 -15.92
C GLN A 347 -10.38 -20.99 -14.76
N ARG A 348 -9.10 -21.35 -14.90
CA ARG A 348 -8.32 -21.96 -13.81
C ARG A 348 -8.13 -20.99 -12.64
N LEU A 349 -7.72 -19.75 -12.93
CA LEU A 349 -7.53 -18.72 -11.89
C LEU A 349 -8.85 -18.31 -11.23
N ARG A 350 -9.94 -18.26 -12.00
CA ARG A 350 -11.30 -18.02 -11.48
C ARG A 350 -11.71 -19.06 -10.45
N ARG A 351 -11.59 -20.35 -10.77
CA ARG A 351 -11.89 -21.43 -9.81
C ARG A 351 -11.03 -21.32 -8.56
N ARG A 352 -9.71 -21.12 -8.73
CA ARG A 352 -8.78 -20.97 -7.60
C ARG A 352 -9.14 -19.78 -6.71
N LEU A 353 -9.48 -18.63 -7.29
CA LEU A 353 -9.90 -17.45 -6.53
C LEU A 353 -11.16 -17.76 -5.69
N MET A 354 -12.17 -18.37 -6.30
CA MET A 354 -13.41 -18.74 -5.61
C MET A 354 -13.18 -19.75 -4.49
N GLU A 355 -12.32 -20.75 -4.71
CA GLU A 355 -11.95 -21.74 -3.70
C GLU A 355 -11.24 -21.10 -2.50
N MET A 356 -10.32 -20.17 -2.74
CA MET A 356 -9.53 -19.52 -1.68
C MET A 356 -10.31 -18.46 -0.90
N VAL A 357 -11.12 -17.67 -1.58
CA VAL A 357 -11.99 -16.66 -0.93
C VAL A 357 -13.17 -17.34 -0.23
N GLY A 358 -13.52 -18.55 -0.65
CA GLY A 358 -14.67 -19.34 -0.22
C GLY A 358 -15.92 -19.03 -1.04
N SER A 359 -16.91 -19.93 -0.96
CA SER A 359 -18.27 -19.69 -1.48
C SER A 359 -18.89 -18.46 -0.83
#